data_AF-A0A1I2IFF9-F1
#
_entry.id   AF-A0A1I2IFF9-F1
#
_cell.length_a   1.000
_cell.length_b   1.000
_cell.length_c   1.000
_cell.angle_alpha   90.00
_cell.angle_beta   90.00
_cell.angle_gamma   90.00
#
_symmetry.space_group_name_H-M   'P 1'
#
loop_
_entity.id
_entity.type
_entity.pdbx_description
1 polymer ?
#
loop_
_entity_poly.entity_id
_entity_poly.type
_entity_poly.pdbx_seq_one_letter_code
_entity_poly.pdbx_strand_id
1 'polypeptide(L)' 'MDPIEREGNWEEQKKELKEKFAALTNNKALFSEEKKEEMFKKYQAKLGITREELLKIFQGI' A
#
# COMPACT_ATOMS: atom_id res chain seq x y z
N MET A 1 11.94 -1.85 -13.71
CA MET A 1 11.30 -3.12 -13.29
C MET A 1 10.69 -2.80 -11.95
N ASP A 2 9.43 -2.41 -11.98
CA ASP A 2 8.80 -1.76 -10.86
C ASP A 2 8.36 -2.83 -9.87
N PRO A 3 8.70 -2.69 -8.57
CA PRO A 3 8.45 -3.70 -7.53
C PRO A 3 6.96 -4.02 -7.35
N ILE A 4 6.07 -3.19 -7.90
CA ILE A 4 4.61 -3.33 -7.84
C ILE A 4 4.09 -4.35 -8.89
N GLU A 5 4.88 -4.64 -9.94
CA GLU A 5 4.46 -5.50 -11.07
C GLU A 5 4.58 -7.01 -10.79
N ARG A 6 5.36 -7.43 -9.78
CA ARG A 6 5.29 -8.82 -9.31
C ARG A 6 4.04 -8.97 -8.47
N GLU A 7 2.97 -9.47 -9.08
CA GLU A 7 1.70 -9.83 -8.42
C GLU A 7 1.90 -10.58 -7.09
N GLY A 8 2.96 -11.39 -6.97
CA GLY A 8 3.31 -12.11 -5.74
C GLY A 8 3.78 -11.26 -4.55
N ASN A 9 4.26 -10.03 -4.73
CA ASN A 9 4.77 -9.20 -3.61
C ASN A 9 3.69 -8.33 -2.96
N TRP A 10 2.51 -8.20 -3.57
CA TRP A 10 1.47 -7.23 -3.15
C TRP A 10 0.82 -7.57 -1.80
N GLU A 11 0.59 -8.86 -1.53
CA GLU A 11 0.05 -9.31 -0.23
C GLU A 11 1.01 -9.02 0.92
N GLU A 12 2.31 -9.24 0.69
CA GLU A 12 3.37 -9.03 1.67
C GLU A 12 3.60 -7.54 1.92
N GLN A 13 3.62 -6.77 0.85
CA GLN A 13 3.60 -5.31 0.84
C GLN A 13 2.40 -4.73 1.60
N LYS A 14 1.18 -5.25 1.35
CA LYS A 14 -0.04 -4.88 2.12
C LYS A 14 0.12 -5.20 3.60
N LYS A 15 0.71 -6.35 3.94
CA LYS A 15 0.93 -6.78 5.33
C LYS A 15 1.90 -5.85 6.05
N GLU A 16 3.03 -5.51 5.43
CA GLU A 16 3.98 -4.54 5.98
C GLU A 16 3.33 -3.17 6.17
N LEU A 17 2.49 -2.74 5.21
CA LEU A 17 1.74 -1.48 5.32
C LEU A 17 0.76 -1.50 6.51
N LYS A 18 0.08 -2.62 6.77
CA LYS A 18 -0.83 -2.78 7.92
C LYS A 18 -0.07 -2.78 9.25
N GLU A 19 1.11 -3.39 9.29
CA GLU A 19 1.97 -3.42 10.48
C GLU A 19 2.57 -2.04 10.77
N LYS A 20 3.10 -1.35 9.75
CA LYS A 20 3.67 0.00 9.90
C LYS A 20 2.61 1.07 10.14
N PHE A 21 1.42 0.92 9.55
CA PHE A 21 0.33 1.89 9.65
C PHE A 21 -0.93 1.25 10.22
N ALA A 22 -1.02 1.24 11.55
CA ALA A 22 -2.23 0.84 12.28
C ALA A 22 -3.50 1.61 11.81
N ALA A 23 -3.33 2.84 11.29
CA ALA A 23 -4.38 3.65 10.69
C ALA A 23 -5.05 2.99 9.47
N LEU A 24 -4.34 2.10 8.76
CA LEU A 24 -4.84 1.35 7.60
C LEU A 24 -5.53 0.05 8.03
N THR A 25 -5.01 -0.58 9.09
CA THR A 25 -5.57 -1.80 9.68
C THR A 25 -7.00 -1.60 10.15
N ASN A 26 -7.33 -0.41 10.64
CA ASN A 26 -8.70 -0.05 11.04
C ASN A 26 -9.67 0.16 9.85
N ASN A 27 -9.17 0.09 8.61
CA ASN A 27 -9.95 0.41 7.42
C ASN A 27 -9.87 -0.75 6.40
N LYS A 28 -10.55 -1.86 6.72
CA LYS A 28 -10.68 -3.03 5.84
C LYS A 28 -11.18 -2.69 4.44
N ALA A 29 -12.04 -1.67 4.31
CA ALA A 29 -12.59 -1.20 3.03
C ALA A 29 -11.55 -0.61 2.06
N LEU A 30 -10.35 -0.25 2.55
CA LEU A 30 -9.28 0.18 1.67
C LEU A 30 -8.83 -0.97 0.78
N PHE A 31 -8.79 -2.21 1.30
CA PHE A 31 -8.08 -3.33 0.69
C PHE A 31 -8.80 -4.06 -0.45
N SER A 32 -10.01 -3.64 -0.82
CA SER A 32 -10.75 -4.22 -1.94
C SER A 32 -9.87 -4.24 -3.20
N GLU A 33 -9.55 -5.44 -3.65
CA GLU A 33 -8.53 -5.76 -4.66
C GLU A 33 -8.87 -5.26 -6.08
N GLU A 34 -10.08 -4.75 -6.27
CA GLU A 34 -10.67 -4.47 -7.58
C GLU A 34 -9.85 -3.47 -8.41
N LYS A 35 -9.11 -2.54 -7.77
CA LYS A 35 -8.12 -1.66 -8.44
C LYS A 35 -6.96 -1.26 -7.53
N LYS A 36 -5.77 -1.84 -7.75
CA LYS A 36 -4.48 -1.47 -7.11
C LYS A 36 -4.26 0.06 -7.08
N GLU A 37 -4.58 0.73 -8.19
CA GLU A 37 -4.37 2.17 -8.34
C GLU A 37 -5.30 3.02 -7.45
N GLU A 38 -6.55 2.58 -7.26
CA GLU A 38 -7.49 3.27 -6.39
C GLU A 38 -7.10 3.12 -4.90
N MET A 39 -6.58 1.95 -4.57
CA MET A 39 -5.94 1.65 -3.28
C MET A 39 -4.76 2.59 -2.98
N PHE A 40 -3.86 2.76 -3.95
CA PHE A 40 -2.73 3.69 -3.83
C PHE A 40 -3.20 5.13 -3.56
N LYS A 41 -4.19 5.62 -4.31
CA LYS A 41 -4.76 6.97 -4.09
C LYS A 41 -5.35 7.10 -2.69
N LYS A 42 -6.07 6.09 -2.21
CA LYS A 42 -6.63 6.09 -0.85
C LYS A 42 -5.53 6.09 0.21
N TYR A 43 -4.45 5.33 0.02
CA TYR A 43 -3.31 5.36 0.95
C TYR A 43 -2.61 6.70 0.99
N GLN A 44 -2.33 7.31 -0.16
CA GLN A 44 -1.77 8.66 -0.21
C GLN A 44 -2.65 9.67 0.52
N ALA A 45 -3.98 9.62 0.33
CA ALA A 45 -4.91 10.52 1.00
C ALA A 45 -5.05 10.25 2.51
N LYS A 46 -4.99 8.98 2.93
CA LYS A 46 -5.18 8.56 4.34
C LYS A 46 -3.94 8.83 5.18
N LEU A 47 -2.78 8.52 4.63
CA LEU A 47 -1.48 8.66 5.28
C LEU A 47 -0.89 10.07 5.08
N GLY A 48 -1.41 10.83 4.10
CA GLY A 48 -0.86 12.13 3.72
C GLY A 48 0.52 12.03 3.08
N ILE A 49 0.90 10.87 2.56
CA ILE A 49 2.23 10.63 1.98
C ILE A 49 2.20 10.63 0.45
N THR A 50 3.35 10.89 -0.16
CA THR A 50 3.51 10.85 -1.61
C THR A 50 3.64 9.42 -2.13
N ARG A 51 3.47 9.25 -3.44
CA ARG A 51 3.59 7.95 -4.10
C ARG A 51 4.99 7.36 -3.93
N GLU A 52 6.02 8.21 -3.88
CA GLU A 52 7.41 7.82 -3.61
C GLU A 52 7.58 7.27 -2.20
N GLU A 53 7.06 7.94 -1.18
CA GLU A 53 7.12 7.46 0.21
C GLU A 53 6.38 6.12 0.36
N LEU A 54 5.21 6.02 -0.27
CA LEU A 54 4.45 4.76 -0.33
C LEU A 54 5.23 3.65 -1.05
N LEU A 55 5.94 3.98 -2.14
CA LEU A 55 6.84 3.09 -2.86
C LEU A 55 8.04 2.65 -2.03
N LYS A 56 8.67 3.53 -1.25
CA LYS A 56 9.77 3.18 -0.34
C LYS A 56 9.34 2.16 0.69
N ILE A 57 8.14 2.35 1.26
CA ILE A 57 7.55 1.38 2.20
C ILE A 57 7.34 0.03 1.50
N PHE A 58 6.88 0.04 0.25
CA PHE A 58 6.72 -1.19 -0.55
C PHE A 58 8.03 -1.82 -1.01
N GLN A 59 9.10 -1.04 -1.16
CA GLN A 59 10.45 -1.53 -1.47
C GLN A 59 11.22 -2.01 -0.25
N GLY A 60 10.76 -1.69 0.96
CA GLY A 60 11.49 -2.00 2.19
C GLY A 60 12.87 -1.32 2.26
N ILE A 61 13.01 -0.14 1.64
CA ILE A 61 14.24 0.69 1.66
C ILE A 61 14.04 1.87 2.61
#